data_AF-W4M9B8-F1
#
_entry.id   AF-W4M9B8-F1
#
_cell.length_a   1.000
_cell.length_b   1.000
_cell.length_c   1.000
_cell.angle_alpha   90.00
_cell.angle_beta   90.00
_cell.angle_gamma   90.00
#
_symmetry.space_group_name_H-M   'P 1'
#
loop_
_entity.id
_entity.type
_entity.pdbx_description
1 polymer ?
#
loop_
_entity_poly.entity_id
_entity_poly.type
_entity_poly.pdbx_seq_one_letter_code
_entity_poly.pdbx_strand_id
1 'polypeptide(L)'
;MAQWVICMAEHKKTGVYNVTGPEEPLTFDQFLHACQETIGNDVTLSWASPAFLAEQHVKPWRDLPLWVPEEVQGMLQIDMTKSTADGLTFRPLSETINDTLTWAQHRPDTYVWQAGLTPEREARILAQWRRAERSNSIPLV
;
A
#
# COMPACT_ATOMS: atom_id res chain seq x y z
N MET A 1 -16.43 -5.62 -2.79
CA MET A 1 -17.38 -4.49 -2.91
C MET A 1 -18.49 -4.71 -3.93
N ALA A 2 -18.20 -4.88 -5.24
CA ALA A 2 -19.24 -4.94 -6.27
C ALA A 2 -20.35 -5.98 -5.98
N GLN A 3 -19.97 -7.20 -5.56
CA GLN A 3 -20.90 -8.22 -5.11
C GLN A 3 -21.83 -7.73 -3.99
N TRP A 4 -21.27 -7.11 -2.95
CA TRP A 4 -22.05 -6.59 -1.83
C TRP A 4 -23.04 -5.50 -2.25
N VAL A 5 -22.64 -4.59 -3.16
CA VAL A 5 -23.54 -3.56 -3.71
C VAL A 5 -24.74 -4.19 -4.43
N ILE A 6 -24.50 -5.25 -5.21
CA ILE A 6 -25.57 -6.01 -5.87
C ILE A 6 -26.50 -6.63 -4.84
N CYS A 7 -25.97 -7.30 -3.81
CA CYS A 7 -26.78 -7.88 -2.74
C CYS A 7 -27.61 -6.82 -2.00
N MET A 8 -27.05 -5.64 -1.72
CA MET A 8 -27.80 -4.54 -1.08
C MET A 8 -28.97 -4.07 -1.95
N ALA A 9 -28.76 -3.98 -3.27
CA ALA A 9 -29.79 -3.60 -4.22
C ALA A 9 -30.91 -4.67 -4.31
N GLU A 10 -30.55 -5.96 -4.39
CA GLU A 10 -31.49 -7.08 -4.42
C GLU A 10 -32.37 -7.13 -3.18
N HIS A 11 -31.78 -6.88 -2.00
CA HIS A 11 -32.51 -6.83 -0.73
C HIS A 11 -33.18 -5.48 -0.46
N LYS A 12 -33.11 -4.53 -1.40
CA LYS A 12 -33.66 -3.17 -1.27
C LYS A 12 -33.18 -2.44 0.00
N LYS A 13 -31.96 -2.73 0.46
CA LYS A 13 -31.34 -2.03 1.59
C LYS A 13 -30.70 -0.74 1.09
N THR A 14 -31.05 0.37 1.72
CA THR A 14 -30.61 1.71 1.32
C THR A 14 -30.02 2.48 2.50
N GLY A 15 -29.14 3.43 2.22
CA GLY A 15 -28.59 4.36 3.21
C GLY A 15 -27.14 4.72 2.91
N VAL A 16 -26.53 5.46 3.83
CA VAL A 16 -25.10 5.78 3.79
C VAL A 16 -24.30 4.67 4.46
N TYR A 17 -23.23 4.24 3.80
CA TYR A 17 -22.34 3.15 4.24
C TYR A 17 -20.90 3.53 3.94
N ASN A 18 -19.99 3.19 4.86
CA ASN A 18 -18.56 3.23 4.61
C ASN A 18 -18.10 1.83 4.19
N VAL A 19 -17.50 1.72 3.02
CA VAL A 19 -16.99 0.44 2.48
C VAL A 19 -15.49 0.61 2.24
N THR A 20 -14.75 0.61 3.35
CA THR A 20 -13.29 0.57 3.36
C THR A 20 -12.83 -0.87 3.63
N GLY A 21 -11.56 -1.11 3.89
CA GLY A 21 -11.03 -2.43 4.24
C GLY A 21 -9.62 -2.33 4.83
N PRO A 22 -9.04 -3.48 5.26
CA PRO A 22 -9.69 -4.78 5.48
C PRO A 22 -10.55 -4.80 6.75
N GLU A 23 -11.10 -5.96 7.11
CA GLU A 23 -11.87 -6.17 8.36
C GLU A 23 -11.05 -5.76 9.59
N GLU A 24 -9.77 -6.14 9.60
CA GLU A 24 -8.81 -5.77 10.63
C GLU A 24 -7.84 -4.71 10.12
N PRO A 25 -7.31 -3.82 10.99
CA PRO A 25 -6.30 -2.85 10.60
C PRO A 25 -5.08 -3.52 9.95
N LEU A 26 -4.71 -3.05 8.76
CA LEU A 26 -3.53 -3.52 8.01
C LEU A 26 -2.45 -2.43 8.04
N THR A 27 -1.30 -2.74 8.62
CA THR A 27 -0.15 -1.84 8.59
C THR A 27 0.57 -1.90 7.25
N PHE A 28 1.34 -0.86 6.92
CA PHE A 28 2.13 -0.85 5.68
C PHE A 28 3.20 -1.95 5.66
N ASP A 29 3.78 -2.29 6.82
CA ASP A 29 4.70 -3.41 7.01
C ASP A 29 4.04 -4.76 6.70
N GLN A 30 2.87 -5.03 7.29
CA GLN A 30 2.10 -6.24 7.01
C GLN A 30 1.71 -6.34 5.53
N PHE A 31 1.35 -5.23 4.90
CA PHE A 31 1.04 -5.19 3.47
C PHE A 31 2.25 -5.56 2.59
N LEU A 32 3.45 -5.02 2.89
CA LEU A 32 4.66 -5.34 2.13
C LEU A 32 5.10 -6.79 2.34
N HIS A 33 4.97 -7.31 3.56
CA HIS A 33 5.24 -8.72 3.84
C HIS A 33 4.24 -9.64 3.13
N ALA A 34 2.94 -9.32 3.14
CA ALA A 34 1.94 -10.08 2.38
C ALA A 34 2.23 -10.06 0.87
N CYS A 35 2.71 -8.94 0.32
CA CYS A 35 3.19 -8.87 -1.06
C CYS A 35 4.33 -9.86 -1.30
N GLN A 36 5.39 -9.81 -0.47
CA GLN A 36 6.55 -10.70 -0.58
C GLN A 36 6.16 -12.18 -0.50
N GLU A 37 5.33 -12.55 0.47
CA GLU A 37 4.85 -13.94 0.65
C GLU A 37 4.02 -14.42 -0.54
N THR A 38 3.23 -13.53 -1.16
CA THR A 38 2.35 -13.89 -2.26
C THR A 38 3.09 -14.01 -3.59
N ILE A 39 4.01 -13.09 -3.89
CA ILE A 39 4.66 -13.00 -5.22
C ILE A 39 6.01 -13.73 -5.29
N GLY A 40 6.62 -14.04 -4.13
CA GLY A 40 7.91 -14.70 -4.04
C GLY A 40 8.97 -13.86 -3.31
N ASN A 41 9.97 -14.55 -2.74
CA ASN A 41 10.84 -14.01 -1.69
C ASN A 41 12.09 -13.25 -2.16
N ASP A 42 12.31 -13.03 -3.46
CA ASP A 42 13.50 -12.33 -3.96
C ASP A 42 13.34 -10.79 -3.91
N VAL A 43 12.93 -10.28 -2.75
CA VAL A 43 12.72 -8.86 -2.47
C VAL A 43 13.32 -8.54 -1.11
N THR A 44 14.10 -7.46 -1.04
CA THR A 44 14.62 -6.93 0.24
C THR A 44 13.90 -5.63 0.56
N LEU A 45 13.14 -5.62 1.66
CA LEU A 45 12.50 -4.41 2.16
C LEU A 45 13.53 -3.50 2.85
N SER A 46 13.52 -2.21 2.51
CA SER A 46 14.41 -1.20 3.11
C SER A 46 13.56 -0.10 3.76
N TRP A 47 13.73 0.08 5.07
CA TRP A 47 12.95 1.03 5.86
C TRP A 47 13.69 2.37 6.03
N ALA A 48 13.39 3.33 5.17
CA ALA A 48 13.97 4.67 5.23
C ALA A 48 13.10 5.62 6.07
N SER A 49 13.73 6.55 6.80
CA SER A 49 13.00 7.51 7.62
C SER A 49 12.21 8.51 6.76
N PRO A 50 11.04 9.01 7.24
CA PRO A 50 10.28 10.07 6.57
C PRO A 50 11.13 11.31 6.24
N ALA A 51 12.03 11.71 7.15
CA ALA A 51 12.92 12.85 6.95
C ALA A 51 13.88 12.64 5.77
N PHE A 52 14.51 11.46 5.69
CA PHE A 52 15.39 11.12 4.56
C PHE A 52 14.60 11.08 3.25
N LEU A 53 13.42 10.47 3.24
CA LEU A 53 12.57 10.42 2.04
C LEU A 53 12.20 11.83 1.57
N ALA A 54 11.88 12.74 2.49
CA ALA A 54 11.60 14.13 2.18
C ALA A 54 12.82 14.87 1.59
N GLU A 55 14.03 14.66 2.13
CA GLU A 55 15.28 15.20 1.56
C GLU A 55 15.55 14.70 0.14
N GLN A 56 15.15 13.47 -0.17
CA GLN A 56 15.21 12.88 -1.52
C GLN A 56 14.03 13.29 -2.42
N HIS A 57 13.22 14.25 -1.97
CA HIS A 57 12.02 14.77 -2.63
C HIS A 57 10.99 13.68 -2.95
N VAL A 58 10.94 12.60 -2.16
CA VAL A 58 9.91 11.56 -2.25
C VAL A 58 8.64 12.12 -1.64
N LYS A 59 7.56 12.13 -2.42
CA LYS A 59 6.27 12.67 -1.98
C LYS A 59 5.30 11.55 -1.56
N PRO A 60 4.66 11.68 -0.39
CA PRO A 60 3.51 10.86 -0.01
C PRO A 60 2.45 10.82 -1.13
N TRP A 61 1.71 9.72 -1.26
CA TRP A 61 0.67 9.46 -2.27
C TRP A 61 1.12 9.39 -3.73
N ARG A 62 2.09 10.22 -4.14
CA ARG A 62 2.57 10.28 -5.52
C ARG A 62 3.66 9.26 -5.78
N ASP A 63 4.71 9.28 -4.96
CA ASP A 63 5.90 8.46 -5.16
C ASP A 63 5.79 7.13 -4.38
N LEU A 64 5.09 7.15 -3.24
CA LEU A 64 4.75 5.99 -2.42
C LEU A 64 3.23 6.00 -2.15
N PRO A 65 2.42 5.29 -2.95
CA PRO A 65 0.95 5.42 -2.97
C PRO A 65 0.21 5.07 -1.67
N LEU A 66 0.86 4.40 -0.72
CA LEU A 66 0.30 4.02 0.58
C LEU A 66 1.05 4.64 1.77
N TRP A 67 2.01 5.54 1.49
CA TRP A 67 2.64 6.31 2.54
C TRP A 67 1.73 7.48 2.92
N VAL A 68 1.06 7.33 4.06
CA VAL A 68 0.10 8.29 4.60
C VAL A 68 0.82 9.28 5.53
N PRO A 69 0.74 10.61 5.29
CA PRO A 69 1.24 11.62 6.21
C PRO A 69 0.58 11.52 7.59
N GLU A 70 1.31 11.89 8.64
CA GLU A 70 0.86 11.75 10.03
C GLU A 70 -0.44 12.52 10.30
N GLU A 71 -0.59 13.68 9.65
CA GLU A 71 -1.72 14.59 9.80
C GLU A 71 -3.05 13.98 9.32
N VAL A 72 -3.01 12.92 8.50
CA VAL A 72 -4.18 12.27 7.91
C VAL A 72 -4.25 10.76 8.20
N GLN A 73 -3.55 10.26 9.22
CA GLN A 73 -3.56 8.83 9.57
C GLN A 73 -4.94 8.27 9.89
N GLY A 74 -5.84 9.10 10.45
CA GLY A 74 -7.23 8.71 10.72
C GLY A 74 -8.03 8.34 9.46
N MET A 75 -7.55 8.68 8.26
CA MET A 75 -8.21 8.36 7.00
C MET A 75 -8.39 6.84 6.78
N LEU A 76 -7.52 6.03 7.38
CA LEU A 76 -7.60 4.57 7.30
C LEU A 76 -8.41 3.93 8.44
N GLN A 77 -8.97 4.71 9.35
CA GLN A 77 -9.67 4.24 10.56
C GLN A 77 -11.17 4.52 10.53
N ILE A 78 -11.77 4.47 9.33
CA ILE A 78 -13.19 4.76 9.14
C ILE A 78 -14.06 3.61 9.65
N ASP A 79 -15.01 3.90 10.53
CA ASP A 79 -15.97 2.91 11.04
C ASP A 79 -16.83 2.34 9.91
N MET A 80 -16.83 1.01 9.83
CA MET A 80 -17.55 0.20 8.85
C MET A 80 -18.52 -0.79 9.50
N THR A 81 -18.77 -0.68 10.82
CA THR A 81 -19.63 -1.60 11.60
C THR A 81 -21.00 -1.81 10.96
N LYS A 82 -21.58 -0.74 10.39
CA LYS A 82 -22.87 -0.83 9.69
C LYS A 82 -22.77 -1.71 8.44
N SER A 83 -21.69 -1.59 7.67
CA SER A 83 -21.51 -2.34 6.42
C SER A 83 -21.24 -3.81 6.68
N THR A 84 -20.43 -4.13 7.70
CA THR A 84 -20.17 -5.52 8.11
C THR A 84 -21.43 -6.18 8.70
N ALA A 85 -22.22 -5.45 9.50
CA ALA A 85 -23.53 -5.92 9.96
C ALA A 85 -24.52 -6.20 8.82
N ASP A 86 -24.38 -5.50 7.69
CA ASP A 86 -25.14 -5.71 6.46
C ASP A 86 -24.45 -6.66 5.47
N GLY A 87 -23.52 -7.49 5.93
CA GLY A 87 -22.96 -8.60 5.16
C GLY A 87 -21.82 -8.23 4.21
N LEU A 88 -21.14 -7.10 4.44
CA LEU A 88 -19.89 -6.80 3.74
C LEU A 88 -18.84 -7.86 4.11
N THR A 89 -18.30 -8.52 3.09
CA THR A 89 -17.20 -9.48 3.23
C THR A 89 -15.95 -9.00 2.50
N PHE A 90 -14.81 -9.54 2.92
CA PHE A 90 -13.49 -9.19 2.40
C PHE A 90 -12.86 -10.41 1.74
N ARG A 91 -12.24 -10.18 0.59
CA ARG A 91 -11.42 -11.21 -0.04
C ARG A 91 -10.04 -11.27 0.61
N PRO A 92 -9.35 -12.43 0.58
CA PRO A 92 -7.96 -12.51 1.03
C PRO A 92 -7.07 -11.47 0.34
N LEU A 93 -6.14 -10.89 1.10
CA LEU A 93 -5.22 -9.89 0.57
C LEU A 93 -4.34 -10.48 -0.54
N SER A 94 -3.92 -11.74 -0.41
CA SER A 94 -3.12 -12.46 -1.41
C SER A 94 -3.82 -12.57 -2.77
N GLU A 95 -5.14 -12.78 -2.79
CA GLU A 95 -5.92 -12.79 -4.02
C GLU A 95 -5.92 -11.40 -4.67
N THR A 96 -6.04 -10.33 -3.88
CA THR A 96 -5.91 -8.95 -4.38
C THR A 96 -4.55 -8.68 -4.99
N ILE A 97 -3.48 -9.11 -4.32
CA ILE A 97 -2.11 -8.92 -4.79
C ILE A 97 -1.91 -9.65 -6.13
N ASN A 98 -2.30 -10.93 -6.22
CA ASN A 98 -2.16 -11.73 -7.43
C ASN A 98 -2.96 -11.16 -8.62
N ASP A 99 -4.22 -10.78 -8.39
CA ASP A 99 -5.05 -10.18 -9.43
C ASP A 99 -4.45 -8.87 -9.94
N THR A 100 -3.95 -8.04 -9.02
CA THR A 100 -3.35 -6.73 -9.34
C THR A 100 -2.05 -6.91 -10.11
N LEU A 101 -1.19 -7.85 -9.70
CA LEU A 101 0.04 -8.18 -10.40
C LEU A 101 -0.26 -8.72 -11.81
N THR A 102 -1.19 -9.66 -11.91
CA THR A 102 -1.63 -10.22 -13.20
C THR A 102 -2.12 -9.11 -14.12
N TRP A 103 -3.01 -8.25 -13.64
CA TRP A 103 -3.49 -7.08 -14.40
C TRP A 103 -2.37 -6.11 -14.78
N ALA A 104 -1.38 -5.90 -13.91
CA ALA A 104 -0.23 -5.05 -14.19
C ALA A 104 0.65 -5.62 -15.32
N GLN A 105 0.89 -6.95 -15.31
CA GLN A 105 1.70 -7.66 -16.30
C GLN A 105 1.08 -7.71 -17.70
N HIS A 106 -0.23 -7.50 -17.84
CA HIS A 106 -0.89 -7.42 -19.16
C HIS A 106 -0.64 -6.10 -19.91
N ARG A 107 0.08 -5.16 -19.29
CA ARG A 107 0.43 -3.89 -19.93
C ARG A 107 1.61 -4.05 -20.88
N PRO A 108 1.68 -3.25 -21.95
CA PRO A 108 2.88 -3.23 -22.79
C PRO A 108 4.07 -2.69 -22.01
N ASP A 109 5.27 -3.14 -22.35
CA ASP A 109 6.53 -2.67 -21.74
C ASP A 109 6.75 -1.16 -21.89
N THR A 110 6.07 -0.53 -22.85
CA THR A 110 6.09 0.92 -23.08
C THR A 110 5.17 1.70 -22.15
N TYR A 111 4.42 1.03 -21.27
CA TYR A 111 3.48 1.69 -20.37
C TYR A 111 4.24 2.47 -19.27
N VAL A 112 3.91 3.76 -19.14
CA VAL A 112 4.51 4.64 -18.13
C VAL A 112 3.54 4.85 -16.98
N TRP A 113 3.92 4.35 -15.80
CA TRP A 113 3.17 4.59 -14.56
C TRP A 113 3.21 6.08 -14.18
N GLN A 114 2.05 6.64 -13.86
CA GLN A 114 1.90 8.05 -13.45
C GLN A 114 2.19 8.27 -11.96
N ALA A 115 2.28 7.18 -11.19
CA ALA A 115 2.57 7.16 -9.77
C ALA A 115 3.61 6.08 -9.47
N GLY A 116 4.34 6.25 -8.37
CA GLY A 116 5.47 5.42 -8.02
C GLY A 116 6.82 6.03 -8.41
N LEU A 117 7.89 5.43 -7.89
CA LEU A 117 9.26 5.75 -8.29
C LEU A 117 9.61 5.03 -9.59
N THR A 118 10.38 5.68 -10.46
CA THR A 118 11.04 4.94 -11.55
C THR A 118 12.13 4.04 -10.96
N PRO A 119 12.46 2.90 -11.59
CA PRO A 119 13.50 1.99 -11.11
C PRO A 119 14.85 2.70 -10.88
N GLU A 120 15.22 3.65 -11.75
CA GLU A 120 16.47 4.39 -11.65
C GLU A 120 16.46 5.35 -10.44
N ARG A 121 15.31 6.01 -10.20
CA ARG A 121 15.16 6.92 -9.07
C ARG A 121 15.18 6.15 -7.76
N GLU A 122 14.47 5.03 -7.68
CA GLU A 122 14.46 4.15 -6.52
C GLU A 122 15.87 3.62 -6.21
N ALA A 123 16.57 3.05 -7.20
CA ALA A 123 17.92 2.53 -7.02
C ALA A 123 18.90 3.59 -6.49
N ARG A 124 18.80 4.84 -6.99
CA ARG A 124 19.62 5.96 -6.52
C ARG A 124 19.30 6.34 -5.06
N ILE A 125 18.03 6.33 -4.67
CA ILE A 125 17.62 6.65 -3.30
C ILE A 125 18.11 5.55 -2.35
N LEU A 126 17.92 4.28 -2.70
CA LEU A 126 18.39 3.14 -1.91
C LEU A 126 19.92 3.14 -1.75
N ALA A 127 20.67 3.49 -2.81
CA ALA A 127 22.12 3.60 -2.72
C ALA A 127 22.57 4.69 -1.74
N GLN A 128 21.88 5.84 -1.72
CA GLN A 128 22.13 6.91 -0.76
C GLN A 128 21.76 6.50 0.66
N TRP A 129 20.60 5.84 0.83
CA TRP A 129 20.14 5.34 2.12
C TRP A 129 21.16 4.39 2.76
N ARG A 130 21.61 3.38 2.00
CA ARG A 130 22.64 2.44 2.46
C ARG A 130 23.97 3.11 2.81
N ARG A 131 24.30 4.27 2.20
CA ARG A 131 25.50 5.04 2.58
C ARG A 131 25.27 5.80 3.88
N ALA A 132 24.10 6.42 4.05
CA ALA A 132 23.72 7.13 5.26
C ALA A 132 23.66 6.18 6.47
N GLU A 133 23.02 5.02 6.34
CA GLU A 133 22.96 3.99 7.40
C GLU A 133 24.36 3.56 7.86
N ARG A 134 25.27 3.33 6.91
CA ARG A 134 26.67 2.96 7.23
C ARG A 134 27.43 4.09 7.92
N SER A 135 27.21 5.34 7.53
CA SER A 135 27.84 6.49 8.19
C SER A 135 27.31 6.69 9.62
N ASN A 136 26.04 6.39 9.87
CA ASN A 136 25.42 6.47 11.20
C ASN A 136 25.76 5.28 12.12
N SER A 137 26.29 4.18 11.56
CA SER A 137 26.64 2.96 12.29
C SER A 137 28.11 2.90 12.73
N ILE A 138 28.93 3.90 12.40
CA ILE A 138 30.32 4.01 12.88
C ILE A 138 30.28 4.73 14.24
N PRO A 139 30.60 4.08 15.37
CA PRO A 139 30.73 4.78 16.63
C PRO A 139 31.91 5.74 16.52
N LEU A 140 31.68 7.01 16.89
CA LEU A 140 32.74 7.99 17.09
C LEU A 140 33.70 7.42 18.15
N VAL A 141 34.92 7.08 17.71
CA VAL A 141 36.04 6.66 18.57
C VAL A 141 36.49 7.82 19.44
#